data_AF-A0A643CBP6-F1
#
_entry.id   AF-A0A643CBP6-F1
#
_cell.length_a   1.000
_cell.length_b   1.000
_cell.length_c   1.000
_cell.angle_alpha   90.00
_cell.angle_beta   90.00
_cell.angle_gamma   90.00
#
_symmetry.space_group_name_H-M   'P 1'
#
loop_
_entity.id
_entity.type
_entity.pdbx_description
1 polymer ?
#
loop_
_entity_poly.entity_id
_entity_poly.type
_entity_poly.pdbx_seq_one_letter_code
_entity_poly.pdbx_strand_id
1 'polypeptide(L)' 'MKWRFKSWPEGHFATITLTFIDKNGETELCMEGRGIPAPEEERTRQGWQRYYFEGLQQTFGYGARLF' A
#
# COMPACT_ATOMS: atom_id res chain seq x y z
N MET A 1 -5.03 -10.11 0.94
CA MET A 1 -3.62 -10.53 0.80
C MET A 1 -2.98 -10.60 2.19
N LYS A 2 -2.10 -11.57 2.49
CA LYS A 2 -1.32 -11.55 3.75
C LYS A 2 0.00 -10.82 3.52
N TRP A 3 0.36 -9.91 4.41
CA TRP A 3 1.57 -9.11 4.33
C TRP A 3 2.25 -9.02 5.70
N ARG A 4 3.58 -8.93 5.71
CA ARG A 4 4.34 -8.69 6.94
C ARG A 4 5.67 -8.01 6.63
N PHE A 5 6.17 -7.26 7.60
CA PHE A 5 7.60 -6.95 7.61
C PHE A 5 8.42 -8.18 8.01
N LYS A 6 9.64 -8.25 7.48
CA LYS A 6 10.62 -9.28 7.86
C LYS A 6 11.00 -9.19 9.35
N SER A 7 10.96 -7.98 9.92
CA SER A 7 11.26 -7.73 11.33
C SER A 7 10.14 -8.11 12.30
N TRP A 8 8.94 -8.43 11.80
CA TRP A 8 7.84 -8.82 12.68
C TRP A 8 8.02 -10.24 13.23
N PRO A 9 7.46 -10.53 14.43
CA PRO A 9 7.48 -11.87 15.01
C PRO A 9 6.97 -12.95 14.04
N GLU A 10 7.49 -14.16 14.19
CA GLU A 10 6.97 -15.30 13.43
C GLU A 10 5.49 -15.53 13.73
N GLY A 11 4.74 -15.91 12.69
CA GLY A 11 3.29 -16.07 12.78
C GLY A 11 2.48 -14.78 12.73
N HIS A 12 3.11 -13.60 12.80
CA HIS A 12 2.39 -12.32 12.74
C HIS A 12 2.26 -11.83 11.28
N PHE A 13 1.00 -11.68 10.83
CA PHE A 13 0.68 -11.23 9.48
C PHE A 13 -0.46 -10.22 9.52
N ALA A 14 -0.29 -9.13 8.79
CA ALA A 14 -1.37 -8.22 8.47
C ALA A 14 -2.18 -8.78 7.29
N THR A 15 -3.49 -8.54 7.33
CA THR A 15 -4.36 -8.75 6.19
C THR A 15 -4.54 -7.43 5.47
N ILE A 16 -4.04 -7.35 4.24
CA ILE A 16 -4.13 -6.18 3.38
C ILE A 16 -5.21 -6.42 2.33
N THR A 17 -6.14 -5.47 2.24
CA THR A 17 -7.19 -5.41 1.23
C THR A 17 -6.93 -4.19 0.35
N LEU A 18 -6.80 -4.42 -0.96
CA LEU A 18 -6.65 -3.36 -1.94
C LEU A 18 -7.97 -3.25 -2.71
N THR A 19 -8.50 -2.03 -2.78
CA THR A 19 -9.71 -1.73 -3.53
C THR A 19 -9.35 -0.76 -4.64
N PHE A 20 -9.69 -1.13 -5.87
CA PHE A 20 -9.47 -0.30 -7.06
C PHE A 20 -10.83 0.25 -7.48
N ILE A 21 -10.94 1.56 -7.50
CA ILE A 21 -12.16 2.28 -7.85
C ILE A 21 -11.89 3.04 -9.13
N ASP A 22 -12.66 2.75 -10.17
CA ASP A 22 -12.63 3.54 -11.40
C ASP A 22 -13.12 4.96 -11.13
N LYS A 23 -12.32 5.93 -11.54
CA LYS A 23 -12.61 7.37 -11.49
C LYS A 23 -12.40 7.97 -12.87
N ASN A 24 -13.11 7.45 -13.87
CA ASN A 24 -13.24 8.02 -15.22
C ASN A 24 -11.93 8.59 -15.80
N GLY A 25 -10.97 7.71 -16.05
CA GLY A 25 -9.63 8.05 -16.56
C GLY A 25 -8.54 7.95 -15.50
N GLU A 26 -8.91 7.86 -14.22
CA GLU A 26 -8.01 7.57 -13.10
C GLU A 26 -8.49 6.32 -12.34
N THR A 27 -7.58 5.70 -11.57
CA THR A 27 -7.92 4.61 -10.65
C THR A 27 -7.56 5.03 -9.25
N GLU A 28 -8.56 5.17 -8.40
CA GLU A 28 -8.36 5.39 -6.97
C GLU A 28 -8.05 4.04 -6.32
N LEU A 29 -6.85 3.94 -5.73
CA LEU A 29 -6.39 2.75 -5.04
C LEU A 29 -6.47 2.97 -3.52
N CYS A 30 -7.42 2.30 -2.87
CA CYS A 30 -7.56 2.30 -1.43
C CYS A 30 -6.92 1.05 -0.83
N MET A 31 -6.06 1.23 0.18
CA MET A 31 -5.49 0.14 0.96
C MET A 31 -6.06 0.14 2.37
N GLU A 32 -6.58 -1.00 2.80
CA GLU A 32 -6.97 -1.26 4.19
C GLU A 32 -6.04 -2.34 4.76
N GLY A 33 -5.42 -2.07 5.90
CA GLY A 33 -4.58 -3.02 6.62
C GLY A 33 -5.20 -3.40 7.96
N ARG A 34 -5.49 -4.69 8.18
CA ARG A 34 -6.01 -5.23 9.44
C ARG A 34 -4.98 -6.13 10.12
N GLY A 35 -4.90 -6.06 11.44
CA GLY A 35 -3.96 -6.87 12.23
C GLY A 35 -2.52 -6.39 12.12
N ILE A 36 -2.31 -5.10 11.85
CA ILE A 36 -0.99 -4.45 11.95
C ILE A 36 -0.76 -4.10 13.43
N PRO A 37 0.41 -4.40 14.02
CA PRO A 37 0.75 -3.92 15.35
C PRO A 37 0.71 -2.38 15.39
N ALA A 38 -0.01 -1.80 16.35
CA ALA A 38 -0.10 -0.33 16.53
C ALA A 38 1.24 0.43 16.42
N PRO A 39 2.37 -0.01 17.03
CA PRO A 39 3.64 0.71 16.89
C PRO A 39 4.23 0.64 15.47
N GLU A 40 3.83 -0.34 14.67
CA GLU A 40 4.32 -0.55 13.30
C GLU A 40 3.32 -0.04 12.25
N GLU A 41 2.17 0.49 12.65
CA GLU A 41 1.11 0.99 11.76
C GLU A 41 1.62 2.12 10.86
N GLU A 42 2.20 3.15 11.46
CA GLU A 42 2.71 4.31 10.74
C GLU A 42 3.83 3.92 9.77
N ARG A 43 4.74 3.07 10.22
CA ARG A 43 5.83 2.54 9.40
C ARG A 43 5.32 1.70 8.24
N THR A 44 4.29 0.89 8.47
CA THR A 44 3.65 0.08 7.44
C THR A 44 2.99 0.97 6.41
N ARG A 45 2.22 1.97 6.85
CA ARG A 45 1.57 2.94 5.97
C ARG A 45 2.57 3.68 5.08
N GLN A 46 3.63 4.23 5.66
CA GLN A 46 4.68 4.93 4.90
C GLN A 46 5.42 4.00 3.94
N GLY A 47 5.72 2.77 4.35
CA GLY A 47 6.35 1.77 3.48
C GLY A 47 5.45 1.41 2.29
N TRP A 48 4.15 1.22 2.51
CA TRP A 48 3.20 0.93 1.44
C TRP A 48 3.08 2.10 0.45
N GLN A 49 2.99 3.32 0.97
CA GLN A 49 2.94 4.52 0.14
C GLN A 49 4.19 4.66 -0.73
N ARG A 50 5.39 4.59 -0.12
CA ARG A 50 6.65 4.83 -0.83
C ARG A 50 7.03 3.72 -1.80
N TYR A 51 6.87 2.45 -1.41
CA TYR A 51 7.37 1.34 -2.23
C TYR A 51 6.35 0.81 -3.22
N TYR A 52 5.06 0.84 -2.87
CA TYR A 52 4.02 0.31 -3.74
C TYR A 52 3.33 1.43 -4.50
N PHE A 53 2.76 2.44 -3.84
CA PHE A 53 2.01 3.48 -4.57
C PHE A 53 2.92 4.36 -5.43
N GLU A 54 3.95 4.98 -4.83
CA GLU A 54 4.90 5.80 -5.57
C GLU A 54 5.68 4.96 -6.58
N GLY A 55 6.06 3.73 -6.22
CA GLY A 55 6.74 2.80 -7.13
C GLY A 55 5.89 2.46 -8.37
N LEU A 56 4.59 2.21 -8.19
CA LEU A 56 3.66 1.98 -9.30
C LEU A 56 3.48 3.25 -10.13
N GLN A 57 3.29 4.40 -9.49
CA GLN A 57 3.13 5.69 -10.18
C GLN A 57 4.34 6.07 -11.02
N GLN A 58 5.55 5.85 -10.50
CA GLN A 58 6.80 6.13 -11.20
C GLN A 58 7.05 5.13 -12.33
N THR A 59 6.82 3.84 -12.09
CA THR A 59 7.11 2.78 -13.07
C THR A 59 6.15 2.82 -14.26
N PHE A 60 4.87 3.05 -14.01
CA PHE A 60 3.82 3.02 -15.03
C PHE A 60 3.36 4.42 -15.47
N GLY A 61 3.90 5.47 -14.88
CA GLY A 61 3.57 6.86 -15.22
C GLY A 61 2.22 7.36 -14.69
N TYR A 62 1.51 6.60 -13.84
CA TYR A 62 0.19 6.97 -13.32
C TYR A 62 0.17 8.23 -12.43
N GLY A 63 1.33 8.68 -11.94
CA GLY A 63 1.48 9.94 -11.19
C GLY A 63 2.07 11.10 -11.99
N ALA A 64 2.46 10.86 -13.24
CA ALA A 64 3.03 11.90 -14.08
C ALA A 64 1.88 12.77 -14.63
N ARG A 65 1.69 13.96 -14.06
CA ARG A 65 1.02 15.04 -14.77
C ARG A 65 1.95 15.47 -15.92
N LEU A 66 1.75 14.85 -17.09
CA LEU A 66 2.31 15.34 -18.35
C LEU A 66 1.60 16.66 -18.66
N PHE A 67 2.20 17.77 -18.24
CA PHE A 67 1.86 19.11 -18.74
C PHE A 67 2.75 19.42 -19.95
#